data_AF-A0A6P6N2Q6-F1
#
_entry.id   AF-A0A6P6N2Q6-F1
#
_cell.length_a   1.000
_cell.length_b   1.000
_cell.length_c   1.000
_cell.angle_alpha   90.00
_cell.angle_beta   90.00
_cell.angle_gamma   90.00
#
_symmetry.space_group_name_H-M   'P 1'
#
loop_
_entity.id
_entity.type
_entity.pdbx_description
1 polymer ?
#
loop_
_entity_poly.entity_id
_entity_poly.type
_entity_poly.pdbx_seq_one_letter_code
_entity_poly.pdbx_strand_id
1 'polypeptide(L)'
;MFLSFFNAKYMVMLSCVLANLTLAKQGQKKICDTSLTISNEIHASLDADSKGNGNIHSRSLSAWTWIPKYSPRRIPQVIFEAQCSSEHCTLPNGVDMRLNSLPIYQEILVLNQDTEDRKCFRATFERVIVGCTCVWAKSS
;
A
#
# COMPACT_ATOMS: atom_id res chain seq x y z
N MET A 1 -50.77 -14.45 -49.00
CA MET A 1 -50.58 -13.17 -48.29
C MET A 1 -50.39 -13.37 -46.77
N PHE A 2 -49.74 -14.46 -46.31
CA PHE A 2 -49.50 -14.73 -44.87
C PHE A 2 -48.01 -14.91 -44.50
N LEU A 3 -47.14 -15.19 -45.49
CA LEU A 3 -45.70 -15.40 -45.30
C LEU A 3 -44.87 -14.11 -45.19
N SER A 4 -45.42 -12.96 -45.60
CA SER A 4 -44.75 -11.64 -45.50
C SER A 4 -44.83 -11.05 -44.09
N PHE A 5 -45.92 -11.30 -43.36
CA PHE A 5 -46.11 -10.79 -41.99
C PHE A 5 -45.28 -11.54 -40.94
N PHE A 6 -45.00 -12.83 -41.16
CA PHE A 6 -44.14 -13.62 -40.28
C PHE A 6 -42.68 -13.17 -40.33
N ASN A 7 -42.17 -12.84 -41.53
CA ASN A 7 -40.80 -12.34 -41.71
C ASN A 7 -40.57 -10.96 -41.08
N ALA A 8 -41.55 -10.06 -41.18
CA ALA A 8 -41.46 -8.72 -40.60
C ALA A 8 -41.41 -8.77 -39.06
N LYS A 9 -42.25 -9.60 -38.42
CA LYS A 9 -42.22 -9.77 -36.96
C LYS A 9 -40.92 -10.41 -36.48
N TYR A 10 -40.39 -11.37 -37.23
CA TYR A 10 -39.13 -12.04 -36.87
C TYR A 10 -37.94 -11.09 -36.99
N MET A 11 -37.89 -10.25 -38.02
CA MET A 11 -36.88 -9.20 -38.20
C MET A 11 -36.91 -8.16 -37.08
N VAL A 12 -38.11 -7.73 -36.64
CA VAL A 12 -38.27 -6.80 -35.52
C VAL A 12 -37.85 -7.42 -34.18
N MET A 13 -38.16 -8.70 -33.96
CA MET A 13 -37.70 -9.40 -32.75
C MET A 13 -36.18 -9.58 -32.76
N LEU A 14 -35.58 -9.93 -33.91
CA LEU A 14 -34.13 -10.05 -34.05
C LEU A 14 -33.41 -8.72 -33.80
N SER A 15 -33.95 -7.62 -34.32
CA SER A 15 -33.37 -6.28 -34.12
C SER A 15 -33.48 -5.81 -32.67
N CYS A 16 -34.61 -6.07 -31.99
CA CYS A 16 -34.76 -5.79 -30.56
C CYS A 16 -33.81 -6.63 -29.70
N VAL A 17 -33.61 -7.92 -30.01
CA VAL A 17 -32.67 -8.78 -29.29
C VAL A 17 -31.22 -8.32 -29.49
N LEU A 18 -30.85 -7.94 -30.71
CA LEU A 18 -29.52 -7.38 -30.99
C LEU A 18 -29.29 -6.01 -30.32
N ALA A 19 -30.32 -5.16 -30.25
CA ALA A 19 -30.25 -3.88 -29.52
C ALA A 19 -30.10 -4.07 -28.00
N ASN A 20 -30.74 -5.09 -27.42
CA ASN A 20 -30.55 -5.43 -26.01
C ASN A 20 -29.17 -6.03 -25.72
N LEU A 21 -28.58 -6.78 -26.67
CA LEU A 21 -27.21 -7.31 -26.57
C LEU A 21 -26.13 -6.21 -26.66
N THR A 22 -26.38 -5.12 -27.41
CA THR A 22 -25.45 -3.98 -27.47
C THR A 22 -25.59 -3.04 -26.27
N LEU A 23 -26.74 -3.01 -25.60
CA LEU A 23 -26.97 -2.16 -24.42
C LEU A 23 -26.44 -2.77 -23.10
N ALA A 24 -26.11 -4.07 -23.07
CA ALA A 24 -25.63 -4.75 -21.88
C ALA A 24 -24.12 -4.59 -21.59
N LYS A 25 -23.40 -3.75 -22.34
CA LYS A 25 -21.94 -3.55 -22.17
C LYS A 25 -21.48 -2.12 -21.95
N GLN A 26 -22.39 -1.20 -21.62
CA GLN A 26 -21.99 0.11 -21.12
C GLN A 26 -21.86 0.03 -19.58
N GLY A 27 -20.85 -0.71 -19.12
CA GLY A 27 -20.41 -0.62 -17.74
C GLY A 27 -20.13 0.84 -17.43
N GLN A 28 -20.81 1.41 -16.44
CA GLN A 28 -20.55 2.77 -15.97
C GLN A 28 -19.05 2.87 -15.68
N LYS A 29 -18.34 3.64 -16.51
CA LYS A 29 -16.92 3.89 -16.30
C LYS A 29 -16.80 4.59 -14.96
N LYS A 30 -16.28 3.88 -13.96
CA LYS A 30 -16.11 4.37 -12.59
C LYS A 30 -15.20 5.60 -12.65
N ILE A 31 -15.77 6.78 -12.42
CA ILE A 31 -15.01 8.02 -12.33
C ILE A 31 -14.40 8.05 -10.92
N CYS A 32 -13.08 8.05 -10.83
CA CYS A 32 -12.37 8.31 -9.59
C CYS A 32 -12.01 9.79 -9.47
N ASP A 33 -11.91 10.28 -8.24
CA ASP A 33 -11.49 11.65 -7.94
C ASP A 33 -10.10 11.90 -8.51
N THR A 34 -9.92 13.07 -9.12
CA THR A 34 -8.67 13.45 -9.80
C THR A 34 -7.68 14.15 -8.90
N SER A 35 -8.06 14.48 -7.66
CA SER A 35 -7.24 15.24 -6.72
C SER A 35 -7.26 14.61 -5.33
N LEU A 36 -6.06 14.44 -4.76
CA LEU A 36 -5.85 14.13 -3.36
C LEU A 36 -5.12 15.32 -2.73
N THR A 37 -5.78 16.03 -1.84
CA THR A 37 -5.16 17.14 -1.10
C THR A 37 -4.57 16.61 0.20
N ILE A 38 -3.25 16.68 0.33
CA ILE A 38 -2.53 16.37 1.57
C ILE A 38 -2.18 17.71 2.22
N SER A 39 -2.65 17.93 3.44
CA SER A 39 -2.32 19.15 4.18
C SER A 39 -0.81 19.25 4.35
N ASN A 40 -0.24 20.40 3.96
CA ASN A 40 1.20 20.65 3.95
C ASN A 40 1.80 20.81 5.36
N GLU A 41 1.02 20.52 6.40
CA GLU A 41 1.44 20.53 7.81
C GLU A 41 2.41 19.38 8.13
N ILE A 42 2.58 18.41 7.22
CA ILE A 42 3.62 17.37 7.32
C ILE A 42 4.95 18.00 6.87
N HIS A 43 5.53 18.82 7.74
CA HIS A 43 6.90 19.31 7.60
C HIS A 43 7.88 18.14 7.82
N ALA A 44 8.08 17.29 6.81
CA ALA A 44 9.30 16.51 6.72
C ALA A 44 10.40 17.49 6.26
N SER A 45 11.27 17.93 7.16
CA SER A 45 12.50 18.65 6.81
C SER A 45 13.39 17.72 6.00
N LEU A 46 13.21 17.72 4.68
CA LEU A 46 13.90 16.81 3.74
C LEU A 46 15.43 17.00 3.73
N ASP A 47 15.94 18.06 4.35
CA ASP A 47 17.34 18.47 4.20
C ASP A 47 18.21 18.36 5.47
N ALA A 48 17.65 17.95 6.62
CA ALA A 48 18.39 17.90 7.89
C ALA A 48 18.74 16.49 8.41
N ASP A 49 17.88 15.48 8.19
CA ASP A 49 18.03 14.16 8.84
C ASP A 49 18.71 13.07 7.99
N SER A 50 18.86 13.27 6.68
CA SER A 50 19.54 12.27 5.82
C SER A 50 21.07 12.27 5.94
N LYS A 51 21.66 13.31 6.54
CA LYS A 51 23.12 13.49 6.66
C LYS A 51 23.71 13.24 8.06
N GLY A 52 22.89 13.10 9.09
CA GLY A 52 23.40 13.11 10.48
C GLY A 52 23.73 11.75 11.09
N ASN A 53 23.08 10.66 10.66
CA ASN A 53 23.13 9.42 11.43
C ASN A 53 23.06 8.14 10.58
N GLY A 54 23.59 8.19 9.34
CA GLY A 54 23.35 7.20 8.28
C GLY A 54 23.46 5.72 8.65
N ASN A 55 24.27 5.36 9.66
CA ASN A 55 24.41 3.99 10.16
C ASN A 55 23.77 3.74 11.55
N ILE A 56 22.70 4.47 11.92
CA ILE A 56 21.93 4.19 13.17
C ILE A 56 21.56 2.73 13.32
N HIS A 57 21.14 2.12 12.23
CA HIS A 57 20.65 0.75 12.20
C HIS A 57 21.72 -0.25 12.67
N SER A 58 23.02 0.06 12.49
CA SER A 58 24.12 -0.79 12.96
C SER A 58 24.78 -0.32 14.26
N ARG A 59 24.56 0.94 14.67
CA ARG A 59 25.10 1.51 15.93
C ARG A 59 24.12 1.47 17.09
N SER A 60 22.86 1.14 16.83
CA SER A 60 21.83 0.98 17.87
C SER A 60 22.16 -0.22 18.77
N LEU A 61 21.82 -0.12 20.06
CA LEU A 61 21.83 -1.25 21.00
C LEU A 61 20.84 -2.35 20.56
N SER A 62 19.80 -1.97 19.84
CA SER A 62 18.83 -2.85 19.18
C SER A 62 18.97 -2.70 17.67
N ALA A 63 20.09 -3.17 17.12
CA ALA A 63 20.41 -3.06 15.70
C ALA A 63 19.34 -3.71 14.80
N TRP A 64 19.25 -3.25 13.55
CA TRP A 64 18.34 -3.78 12.54
C TRP A 64 18.93 -3.77 11.13
N THR A 65 18.35 -4.58 10.26
CA THR A 65 18.60 -4.58 8.82
C THR A 65 17.39 -4.05 8.07
N TRP A 66 17.58 -3.55 6.85
CA TRP A 66 16.50 -3.06 6.01
C TRP A 66 16.05 -4.13 5.02
N ILE A 67 14.76 -4.48 5.07
CA ILE A 67 14.15 -5.47 4.20
C ILE A 67 13.28 -4.77 3.16
N PRO A 68 13.61 -4.85 1.86
CA PRO A 68 12.77 -4.28 0.81
C PRO A 68 11.45 -5.05 0.67
N LYS A 69 10.33 -4.33 0.73
CA LYS A 69 8.98 -4.85 0.54
C LYS A 69 8.38 -4.27 -0.74
N TYR A 70 8.39 -5.07 -1.81
CA TYR A 70 7.87 -4.69 -3.11
C TYR A 70 6.37 -4.98 -3.23
N SER A 71 5.60 -3.98 -3.69
CA SER A 71 4.21 -4.11 -4.11
C SER A 71 4.02 -3.39 -5.44
N PRO A 72 3.75 -4.11 -6.56
CA PRO A 72 3.75 -3.54 -7.90
C PRO A 72 2.66 -2.50 -8.14
N ARG A 73 1.56 -2.60 -7.39
CA ARG A 73 0.36 -1.75 -7.52
C ARG A 73 0.25 -0.71 -6.40
N ARG A 74 1.34 -0.42 -5.70
CA ARG A 74 1.37 0.56 -4.61
C ARG A 74 2.35 1.68 -4.94
N ILE A 75 2.07 2.89 -4.48
CA ILE A 75 3.02 4.00 -4.44
C ILE A 75 3.29 4.34 -2.97
N PRO A 76 4.56 4.32 -2.50
CA PRO A 76 5.75 3.83 -3.21
C PRO A 76 5.71 2.30 -3.41
N GLN A 77 6.32 1.83 -4.51
CA GLN A 77 6.34 0.40 -4.85
C GLN A 77 7.22 -0.40 -3.90
N VAL A 78 8.36 0.16 -3.50
CA VAL A 78 9.26 -0.44 -2.52
C VAL A 78 9.22 0.39 -1.24
N ILE A 79 8.95 -0.29 -0.13
CA ILE A 79 9.11 0.24 1.22
C ILE A 79 10.21 -0.59 1.89
N PHE A 80 11.18 0.06 2.54
CA PHE A 80 12.15 -0.64 3.37
C PHE A 80 11.64 -0.72 4.81
N GLU A 81 11.46 -1.94 5.30
CA GLU A 81 11.06 -2.17 6.70
C GLU A 81 12.26 -2.66 7.51
N ALA A 82 12.37 -2.19 8.74
CA ALA A 82 13.39 -2.65 9.67
C ALA A 82 13.08 -4.06 10.19
N GLN A 83 14.11 -4.90 10.27
CA GLN A 83 14.08 -6.20 10.94
C GLN A 83 15.14 -6.21 12.04
N CYS A 84 14.72 -6.35 13.30
CA CYS A 84 15.64 -6.38 14.44
C CYS A 84 16.61 -7.56 14.29
N SER A 85 17.90 -7.31 14.51
CA SER A 85 18.96 -8.31 14.30
C SER A 85 19.03 -9.36 15.40
N SER A 86 18.46 -9.08 16.57
CA SER A 86 18.41 -9.96 17.73
C SER A 86 17.13 -9.72 18.52
N GLU A 87 16.72 -10.70 19.32
CA GLU A 87 15.58 -10.56 20.26
C GLU A 87 15.93 -9.69 21.47
N HIS A 88 17.19 -9.74 21.90
CA HIS A 88 17.72 -8.96 23.02
C HIS A 88 18.60 -7.80 22.55
N CYS A 89 18.82 -6.82 23.43
CA CYS A 89 19.73 -5.73 23.12
C CYS A 89 21.20 -6.11 23.34
N THR A 90 22.08 -5.51 22.55
CA THR A 90 23.53 -5.67 22.66
C THR A 90 24.14 -4.41 23.27
N LEU A 91 24.67 -4.54 24.48
CA LEU A 91 25.46 -3.53 25.16
C LEU A 91 26.96 -3.71 24.84
N PRO A 92 27.82 -2.74 25.18
CA PRO A 92 29.27 -2.87 24.97
C PRO A 92 29.91 -4.09 25.65
N ASN A 93 29.28 -4.63 26.71
CA ASN A 93 29.72 -5.82 27.44
C ASN A 93 29.07 -7.12 26.95
N GLY A 94 28.23 -7.08 25.91
CA GLY A 94 27.54 -8.23 25.34
C GLY A 94 26.02 -8.10 25.33
N VAL A 95 25.34 -9.20 25.07
CA VAL A 95 23.86 -9.27 25.04
C VAL A 95 23.31 -9.26 26.46
N ASP A 96 22.29 -8.43 26.73
CA ASP A 96 21.58 -8.40 28.02
C ASP A 96 20.15 -8.92 27.87
N MET A 97 19.88 -10.10 28.44
CA MET A 97 18.57 -10.77 28.37
C MET A 97 17.46 -10.04 29.15
N ARG A 98 17.81 -9.04 29.98
CA ARG A 98 16.83 -8.19 30.66
C ARG A 98 16.26 -7.11 29.74
N LEU A 99 16.84 -6.95 28.56
CA LEU A 99 16.44 -5.97 27.56
C LEU A 99 16.02 -6.65 26.26
N ASN A 100 14.91 -6.19 25.67
CA ASN A 100 14.38 -6.71 24.42
C ASN A 100 14.50 -5.66 23.31
N SER A 101 14.92 -6.13 22.14
CA SER A 101 14.88 -5.38 20.89
C SER A 101 13.49 -5.52 20.29
N LEU A 102 12.74 -4.43 20.19
CA LEU A 102 11.38 -4.42 19.65
C LEU A 102 11.25 -3.48 18.45
N PRO A 103 10.43 -3.86 17.45
CA PRO A 103 10.16 -3.02 16.29
C PRO A 103 9.37 -1.75 16.67
N ILE A 104 9.74 -0.63 16.05
CA ILE A 104 8.98 0.63 16.09
C ILE A 104 8.10 0.69 14.84
N TYR A 105 6.79 0.89 15.06
CA TYR A 105 5.81 0.95 13.99
C TYR A 105 5.41 2.39 13.68
N GLN A 106 5.17 2.66 12.41
CA GLN A 106 4.65 3.93 11.92
C GLN A 106 3.54 3.67 10.90
N GLU A 107 2.46 4.44 10.95
CA GLU A 107 1.46 4.47 9.87
C GLU A 107 1.94 5.44 8.79
N ILE A 108 1.99 4.97 7.54
CA ILE A 108 2.33 5.79 6.38
C ILE A 108 1.21 5.77 5.36
N LEU A 109 1.00 6.89 4.68
CA LEU A 109 0.06 6.98 3.58
C LEU A 109 0.64 6.31 2.33
N VAL A 110 -0.13 5.43 1.72
CA VAL A 110 0.21 4.80 0.44
C VAL A 110 -0.95 4.91 -0.54
N LEU A 111 -0.64 4.85 -1.83
CA LEU A 111 -1.66 4.80 -2.88
C LEU A 111 -1.69 3.41 -3.50
N ASN A 112 -2.83 2.73 -3.43
CA ASN A 112 -3.05 1.42 -4.03
C ASN A 112 -3.83 1.57 -5.34
N GLN A 113 -3.25 1.10 -6.44
CA GLN A 113 -3.84 1.12 -7.77
C GLN A 113 -5.02 0.13 -7.85
N ASP A 114 -6.16 0.60 -8.37
CA ASP A 114 -7.35 -0.21 -8.58
C ASP A 114 -7.08 -1.31 -9.63
N THR A 115 -7.62 -2.50 -9.39
CA THR A 115 -7.39 -3.67 -10.23
C THR A 115 -8.18 -3.65 -11.54
N GLU A 116 -9.32 -2.98 -11.55
CA GLU A 116 -10.24 -2.88 -12.70
C GLU A 116 -9.93 -1.63 -13.53
N ASP A 117 -9.70 -0.48 -12.89
CA ASP A 117 -9.24 0.74 -13.55
C ASP A 117 -7.85 1.16 -13.05
N ARG A 118 -6.82 0.81 -13.83
CA ARG A 118 -5.42 1.14 -13.51
C ARG A 118 -5.12 2.65 -13.42
N LYS A 119 -6.04 3.52 -13.82
CA LYS A 119 -5.90 4.98 -13.66
C LYS A 119 -6.35 5.46 -12.29
N CYS A 120 -7.09 4.65 -11.55
CA CYS A 120 -7.63 4.99 -10.25
C CYS A 120 -6.74 4.46 -9.13
N PHE A 121 -6.65 5.24 -8.06
CA PHE A 121 -5.91 4.91 -6.86
C PHE A 121 -6.77 5.10 -5.62
N ARG A 122 -6.52 4.29 -4.61
CA ARG A 122 -7.10 4.43 -3.27
C ARG A 122 -6.01 4.78 -2.28
N ALA A 123 -6.21 5.88 -1.56
CA ALA A 123 -5.35 6.26 -0.45
C ALA A 123 -5.68 5.42 0.79
N THR A 124 -4.67 4.78 1.38
CA THR A 124 -4.78 3.96 2.59
C THR A 124 -3.56 4.15 3.49
N PHE A 125 -3.69 3.88 4.78
CA PHE A 125 -2.54 3.80 5.68
C PHE A 125 -2.01 2.36 5.73
N GLU A 126 -0.69 2.21 5.64
CA GLU A 126 0.02 0.95 5.87
C GLU A 126 0.94 1.11 7.08
N ARG A 127 0.88 0.12 7.97
CA ARG A 127 1.75 0.02 9.14
C ARG A 127 3.11 -0.55 8.74
N VAL A 128 4.17 0.23 8.91
CA VAL A 128 5.54 -0.14 8.53
C VAL A 128 6.46 -0.13 9.74
N ILE A 129 7.50 -0.95 9.70
CA ILE A 129 8.53 -0.97 10.74
C ILE A 129 9.67 -0.03 10.35
N VAL A 130 9.89 1.03 11.13
CA VAL A 130 10.88 2.09 10.82
C VAL A 130 12.21 1.94 11.54
N GLY A 131 12.30 1.03 12.50
CA GLY A 131 13.51 0.77 13.27
C GLY A 131 13.24 -0.20 14.41
N CYS A 132 14.25 -0.41 15.24
CA CYS A 132 14.12 -1.17 16.48
C CYS A 132 14.59 -0.33 17.66
N THR A 133 13.94 -0.52 18.80
CA THR A 133 14.30 0.12 20.07
C THR A 133 14.59 -0.92 21.15
N CYS A 134 15.33 -0.50 22.15
CA CYS A 134 15.70 -1.33 23.29
C CYS A 134 14.82 -0.98 24.50
N VAL A 135 14.14 -1.96 25.06
CA VAL A 135 13.25 -1.77 26.22
C VAL A 135 13.55 -2.80 27.30
N TRP A 136 13.18 -2.49 28.55
CA TRP A 136 13.17 -3.49 29.61
C TRP A 136 12.20 -4.63 29.28
N ALA A 137 12.63 -5.86 29.53
CA ALA A 137 11.76 -7.03 29.48
C ALA A 137 10.60 -6.82 30.47
N LYS A 138 9.40 -7.25 30.10
CA LYS A 138 8.25 -7.20 31.01
C LYS A 138 8.58 -8.05 32.23
N SER A 139 8.60 -7.44 33.41
CA SER A 139 8.52 -8.19 34.66
C SER A 139 7.15 -8.87 34.70
N SER A 140 7.14 -10.20 34.84
CA SER A 140 5.94 -10.99 35.10
C SER A 140 5.23 -10.55 36.36
#